data_AF-A0A7C7WXA2-F1
#
_entry.id   AF-A0A7C7WXA2-F1
#
_cell.length_a   1.000
_cell.length_b   1.000
_cell.length_c   1.000
_cell.angle_alpha   90.00
_cell.angle_beta   90.00
_cell.angle_gamma   90.00
#
_symmetry.space_group_name_H-M   'P 1'
#
loop_
_entity.id
_entity.type
_entity.pdbx_description
1 polymer ?
#
loop_
_entity_poly.entity_id
_entity_poly.type
_entity_poly.pdbx_seq_one_letter_code
_entity_poly.pdbx_strand_id
1 'polypeptide(L)' 'QMIALDKQYPEYGFAQHKGYGTKAHLEALKTHGAIEQQHRFSFAPVKRA' A
#
# COMPACT_ATOMS: atom_id res chain seq x y z
N GLN A 1 5.30 -13.51 0.93
CA GLN A 1 5.51 -12.34 0.04
C GLN A 1 5.26 -11.01 0.74
N MET A 2 4.13 -10.78 1.43
CA MET A 2 3.83 -9.46 2.05
C MET A 2 4.81 -8.99 3.14
N ILE A 3 5.49 -9.89 3.85
CA ILE A 3 6.52 -9.53 4.85
C ILE A 3 7.78 -8.96 4.17
N ALA A 4 8.14 -9.46 2.99
CA ALA A 4 9.27 -8.90 2.24
C ALA A 4 8.93 -7.52 1.68
N LEU A 5 7.68 -7.33 1.27
CA LEU A 5 7.15 -6.04 0.83
C LEU A 5 7.12 -5.03 1.97
N ASP A 6 6.70 -5.45 3.16
CA ASP A 6 6.72 -4.64 4.37
C ASP A 6 8.14 -4.23 4.76
N LYS A 7 9.14 -5.10 4.57
CA LYS A 7 10.55 -4.72 4.78
C LYS A 7 11.05 -3.68 3.78
N GLN A 8 10.56 -3.72 2.54
CA GLN A 8 10.90 -2.72 1.51
C GLN A 8 10.11 -1.41 1.69
N TYR A 9 8.87 -1.52 2.18
CA TYR A 9 7.90 -0.43 2.27
C TYR A 9 7.19 -0.48 3.65
N PRO A 10 7.94 -0.24 4.74
CA PRO A 10 7.40 -0.36 6.09
C PRO A 10 6.30 0.67 6.38
N GLU A 11 6.31 1.81 5.68
CA GLU A 11 5.29 2.84 5.85
C GLU A 11 3.88 2.37 5.43
N TYR A 12 3.78 1.36 4.55
CA TYR A 12 2.49 0.88 4.07
C TYR A 12 1.89 -0.22 4.94
N GLY A 13 2.66 -0.85 5.84
CA GLY A 13 2.18 -1.84 6.80
C GLY A 13 1.72 -3.19 6.21
N PHE A 14 2.24 -3.59 5.04
CA PHE A 14 1.82 -4.79 4.31
C PHE A 14 1.83 -6.07 5.14
N ALA A 15 2.71 -6.20 6.15
CA ALA A 15 2.74 -7.37 7.02
C ALA A 15 1.47 -7.48 7.88
N GLN A 16 0.87 -6.35 8.25
CA GLN A 16 -0.25 -6.27 9.19
C GLN A 16 -1.61 -6.50 8.52
N HIS A 17 -1.81 -5.90 7.35
CA HIS A 17 -3.09 -5.99 6.63
C HIS A 17 -2.99 -6.72 5.29
N LYS A 18 -1.84 -7.32 4.95
CA LYS A 18 -1.64 -8.17 3.76
C LYS A 18 -2.15 -7.53 2.46
N GLY A 19 -1.99 -6.21 2.31
CA GLY A 19 -2.39 -5.47 1.10
C GLY A 19 -3.88 -5.11 1.01
N TYR A 20 -4.68 -5.41 2.04
CA TYR A 20 -6.04 -4.86 2.14
C TYR A 20 -6.00 -3.36 2.42
N GLY A 21 -6.89 -2.59 1.77
CA GLY A 21 -6.97 -1.13 1.89
C GLY A 21 -7.52 -0.65 3.22
N THR A 22 -6.78 -0.87 4.31
CA THR A 22 -7.08 -0.35 5.64
C THR A 22 -6.83 1.17 5.70
N LYS A 23 -7.37 1.85 6.72
CA LYS A 23 -7.12 3.29 6.92
C LYS A 23 -5.63 3.64 6.88
N ALA A 24 -4.81 2.89 7.62
CA ALA A 24 -3.37 3.08 7.64
C ALA A 24 -2.75 2.97 6.23
N HIS A 25 -3.19 1.97 5.45
CA HIS A 25 -2.71 1.81 4.08
C HIS A 25 -3.15 2.95 3.14
N LEU A 26 -4.37 3.45 3.31
CA LEU A 26 -4.86 4.61 2.55
C LEU A 26 -4.13 5.90 2.92
N GLU A 27 -3.75 6.06 4.18
CA GLU A 27 -2.94 7.19 4.66
C GLU A 27 -1.50 7.12 4.12
N ALA A 28 -0.91 5.93 4.12
CA ALA A 28 0.39 5.68 3.50
C ALA A 28 0.35 5.96 2.00
N LEU A 29 -0.69 5.49 1.29
CA LEU A 29 -0.92 5.80 -0.12
C LEU A 29 -1.03 7.31 -0.37
N LYS A 30 -1.73 8.07 0.48
CA LYS A 30 -1.83 9.53 0.33
C LYS A 30 -0.51 10.27 0.61
N THR A 31 0.31 9.73 1.50
CA THR A 31 1.54 10.40 1.97
C THR A 31 2.73 10.06 1.09
N HIS A 32 2.85 8.81 0.66
CA HIS A 32 3.97 8.26 -0.08
C HIS A 32 3.63 7.94 -1.55
N GLY A 33 2.35 8.01 -1.93
CA GLY A 33 1.86 7.68 -3.26
C GLY A 33 1.59 6.18 -3.45
N ALA A 34 1.15 5.79 -4.64
CA ALA A 34 1.01 4.38 -5.00
C ALA A 34 2.34 3.80 -5.52
N ILE A 35 2.79 2.69 -4.93
CA ILE A 35 3.95 1.94 -5.45
C ILE A 35 3.62 1.32 -6.82
N GLU A 36 4.37 1.73 -7.84
CA GLU A 36 4.31 1.14 -9.17
C GLU A 36 4.65 -0.36 -9.13
N GLN A 37 3.94 -1.16 -9.93
CA GLN A 37 4.04 -2.64 -9.99
C GLN A 37 3.52 -3.42 -8.76
N GLN A 38 3.43 -2.82 -7.57
CA GLN A 38 2.87 -3.49 -6.38
C GLN A 38 1.39 -3.16 -6.15
N HIS A 39 0.97 -1.92 -6.43
CA HIS A 39 -0.43 -1.53 -6.33
C HIS A 39 -1.15 -1.65 -7.66
N ARG A 40 -2.40 -2.09 -7.58
CA ARG A 40 -3.27 -2.18 -8.75
C ARG A 40 -3.98 -0.85 -8.95
N PHE A 41 -3.43 -0.01 -9.83
CA PHE A 41 -3.95 1.33 -10.17
C PHE A 41 -5.40 1.36 -10.66
N SER A 42 -5.96 0.21 -11.07
CA SER A 42 -7.39 0.07 -11.36
C SER A 42 -8.28 0.23 -10.12
N PHE A 43 -7.74 0.11 -8.91
CA PHE A 43 -8.49 0.28 -7.67
C PHE A 43 -8.68 1.77 -7.38
N ALA A 44 -9.94 2.16 -7.14
CA ALA A 44 -10.34 3.53 -6.81
C ALA A 44 -9.46 4.24 -5.77
N PRO A 45 -9.01 3.61 -4.65
CA PRO A 45 -8.12 4.28 -3.70
C PRO A 45 -6.71 4.53 -4.24
N VAL A 46 -6.20 3.66 -5.10
CA VAL A 46 -4.85 3.77 -5.69
C VAL A 46 -4.83 4.82 -6.80
N LYS A 47 -5.92 4.95 -7.57
CA LYS A 47 -6.06 5.96 -8.64
C LYS A 47 -6.11 7.41 -8.10
N ARG A 48 -6.52 7.60 -6.85
CA ARG A 48 -6.69 8.92 -6.22
C ARG A 48 -5.54 9.29 -5.28
N ALA A 49 -4.58 8.40 -5.12
CA ALA A 49 -3.39 8.58 -4.29
C ALA A 49 -2.29 9.27 -5.08
#